data_AF-A0A2N6B1B4-F1
#
_entry.id   AF-A0A2N6B1B4-F1
#
_cell.length_a   1.000
_cell.length_b   1.000
_cell.length_c   1.000
_cell.angle_alpha   90.00
_cell.angle_beta   90.00
_cell.angle_gamma   90.00
#
_symmetry.space_group_name_H-M   'P 1'
#
loop_
_entity.id
_entity.type
_entity.pdbx_description
1 polymer ?
#
loop_
_entity_poly.entity_id
_entity_poly.type
_entity_poly.pdbx_seq_one_letter_code
_entity_poly.pdbx_strand_id
1 'polypeptide(L)'
;MSTSKRQIVFGADLNKCIGCQNCTVACKKAWTRNEGQDYMYWRNVETAPGLGYPKNWAKNGGGFVDGQVQKATAGRSLADYGVPFAFEYHDRLFEGKGKHVKPSPVARWAPNWEDDQGSGEFPNNFFFYVPRMCNHCDNPACLIACPNDAIYKRSEDGLVVINTDLCKGAQDCVAACPYAKSYFNQKTTKANKCFGCYPRIEKGIAPACVAQCNGRAMHVGFLDDPMSSVHKLVSQWKVALPLFAYRGTKPNVFCVPPFLGPTVEDMQGALGMESKIPMSLLEELFRGDVGAAIDVLKAERQKKKDTGMSELMDLLIGQRSADMMLNPLA
;
A
#
# COMPACT_ATOMS: atom_id res chain seq x y z
N MET A 1 21.42 -5.53 -14.79
CA MET A 1 20.55 -5.74 -13.62
C MET A 1 20.48 -7.23 -13.35
N SER A 2 20.79 -7.68 -12.12
CA SER A 2 20.60 -9.07 -11.73
C SER A 2 19.10 -9.37 -11.69
N THR A 3 18.62 -10.30 -12.51
CA THR A 3 17.29 -10.90 -12.35
C THR A 3 17.27 -11.69 -11.03
N SER A 4 16.25 -11.49 -10.19
CA SER A 4 16.10 -12.30 -8.99
C SER A 4 15.70 -13.73 -9.37
N LYS A 5 16.17 -14.71 -8.59
CA LYS A 5 15.84 -16.13 -8.75
C LYS A 5 14.36 -16.39 -8.50
N ARG A 6 13.80 -15.68 -7.52
CA ARG A 6 12.37 -15.69 -7.17
C ARG A 6 11.90 -14.26 -6.93
N GLN A 7 10.60 -14.05 -6.98
CA GLN A 7 9.98 -12.76 -6.68
C GLN A 7 8.90 -12.96 -5.62
N ILE A 8 9.12 -12.43 -4.43
CA ILE A 8 8.06 -12.33 -3.43
C ILE A 8 7.07 -11.24 -3.86
N VAL A 9 5.79 -11.56 -3.79
CA VAL A 9 4.69 -10.65 -4.14
C VAL A 9 3.71 -10.54 -3.00
N PHE A 10 3.00 -9.42 -2.95
CA PHE A 10 1.99 -9.14 -1.95
C PHE A 10 0.63 -8.97 -2.62
N GLY A 11 -0.41 -9.57 -2.05
CA GLY A 11 -1.80 -9.35 -2.45
C GLY A 11 -2.54 -8.56 -1.36
N ALA A 12 -3.39 -7.62 -1.75
CA ALA A 12 -4.31 -6.92 -0.86
C ALA A 12 -5.74 -7.03 -1.40
N ASP A 13 -6.62 -7.69 -0.65
CA ASP A 13 -8.04 -7.77 -0.98
C ASP A 13 -8.77 -6.52 -0.46
N LEU A 14 -9.14 -5.62 -1.38
CA LEU A 14 -9.83 -4.38 -1.02
C LEU A 14 -11.28 -4.62 -0.57
N ASN A 15 -11.82 -5.82 -0.79
CA ASN A 15 -13.13 -6.23 -0.27
C ASN A 15 -13.10 -6.60 1.21
N LYS A 16 -11.90 -6.81 1.78
CA LYS A 16 -11.68 -7.21 3.19
C LYS A 16 -10.91 -6.18 3.99
N CYS A 17 -10.32 -5.18 3.34
CA CYS A 17 -9.62 -4.11 4.03
C CYS A 17 -10.61 -3.23 4.80
N ILE A 18 -10.43 -3.14 6.13
CA ILE A 18 -11.33 -2.39 7.03
C ILE A 18 -10.70 -1.09 7.55
N GLY A 19 -9.64 -0.59 6.92
CA GLY A 19 -9.07 0.72 7.29
C GLY A 19 -8.43 0.82 8.68
N CYS A 20 -8.37 -0.27 9.47
CA CYS A 20 -8.04 -0.23 10.91
C CYS A 20 -6.61 0.20 11.29
N GLN A 21 -5.76 0.51 10.31
CA GLN A 21 -4.37 0.95 10.50
C GLN A 21 -3.44 -0.02 11.25
N ASN A 22 -3.87 -1.24 11.62
CA ASN A 22 -3.01 -2.15 12.39
C ASN A 22 -1.71 -2.51 11.65
N CYS A 23 -1.78 -2.70 10.33
CA CYS A 23 -0.59 -2.98 9.52
C CYS A 23 0.38 -1.78 9.45
N THR A 24 -0.14 -0.54 9.51
CA THR A 24 0.62 0.71 9.62
C THR A 24 1.37 0.73 10.95
N VAL A 25 0.66 0.48 12.06
CA VAL A 25 1.22 0.46 13.42
C VAL A 25 2.26 -0.64 13.59
N ALA A 26 1.97 -1.87 13.14
CA ALA A 26 2.88 -3.00 13.19
C ALA A 26 4.22 -2.70 12.51
N CYS A 27 4.17 -2.17 11.28
CA CYS A 27 5.37 -1.78 10.54
C CYS A 27 6.13 -0.66 11.27
N LYS A 28 5.40 0.36 11.75
CA LYS A 28 5.98 1.51 12.46
C LYS A 28 6.77 1.06 13.68
N LYS A 29 6.14 0.24 14.53
CA LYS A 29 6.71 -0.22 15.80
C LYS A 29 7.80 -1.28 15.59
N ALA A 30 7.77 -2.03 14.50
CA ALA A 30 8.86 -2.95 14.18
C ALA A 30 10.10 -2.22 13.64
N TRP A 31 9.92 -1.28 12.71
CA TRP A 31 11.02 -0.88 11.82
C TRP A 31 11.35 0.61 11.73
N THR A 32 10.43 1.51 12.05
CA THR A 32 10.64 2.96 11.89
C THR A 32 10.51 3.71 13.22
N ARG A 33 11.34 3.31 14.18
CA ARG A 33 11.41 3.89 15.53
C ARG A 33 12.65 4.75 15.75
N ASN A 34 13.60 4.74 14.82
CA ASN A 34 14.86 5.45 15.00
C ASN A 34 14.66 6.94 14.76
N GLU A 35 15.65 7.73 15.20
CA GLU A 35 15.62 9.18 15.05
C GLU A 35 15.39 9.60 13.58
N GLY A 36 14.51 10.59 13.38
CA GLY A 36 14.15 11.09 12.05
C GLY A 36 13.23 10.19 11.23
N GLN A 37 12.71 9.10 11.80
CA GLN A 37 11.75 8.20 11.13
C GLN A 37 10.31 8.34 11.63
N ASP A 38 10.06 9.27 12.55
CA ASP A 38 8.77 9.62 13.16
C ASP A 38 7.68 9.98 12.13
N TYR A 39 8.04 10.65 11.05
CA TYR A 39 7.12 10.97 9.95
C TYR A 39 7.00 9.86 8.91
N MET A 40 7.85 8.83 8.95
CA MET A 40 7.92 7.79 7.91
C MET A 40 6.93 6.66 8.16
N TYR A 41 5.97 6.49 7.26
CA TYR A 41 5.02 5.37 7.26
C TYR A 41 5.28 4.47 6.06
N TRP A 42 6.28 3.59 6.18
CA TRP A 42 6.66 2.65 5.12
C TRP A 42 5.46 1.81 4.64
N ARG A 43 4.66 1.35 5.59
CA ARG A 43 3.29 0.87 5.39
C ARG A 43 2.33 1.97 5.82
N ASN A 44 1.36 2.31 4.98
CA ASN A 44 0.23 3.19 5.33
C ASN A 44 -1.06 2.63 4.72
N VAL A 45 -2.20 3.06 5.24
CA VAL A 45 -3.52 2.84 4.63
C VAL A 45 -4.16 4.21 4.45
N GLU A 46 -4.69 4.45 3.26
CA GLU A 46 -5.31 5.73 2.87
C GLU A 46 -6.72 5.49 2.30
N THR A 47 -7.62 6.45 2.50
CA THR A 47 -8.94 6.48 1.87
C THR A 47 -8.82 6.78 0.38
N ALA A 48 -9.56 6.06 -0.46
CA ALA A 48 -9.70 6.31 -1.88
C ALA A 48 -11.19 6.57 -2.22
N PRO A 49 -11.50 7.66 -2.96
CA PRO A 49 -10.57 8.70 -3.40
C PRO A 49 -10.07 9.57 -2.22
N GLY A 50 -8.92 10.24 -2.42
CA GLY A 50 -8.28 11.08 -1.41
C GLY A 50 -6.91 11.58 -1.88
N LEU A 51 -6.28 12.48 -1.13
CA LEU A 51 -4.96 13.04 -1.46
C LEU A 51 -3.82 12.05 -1.16
N GLY A 52 -4.04 11.10 -0.24
CA GLY A 52 -3.09 10.06 0.15
C GLY A 52 -1.85 10.56 0.88
N TYR A 53 -0.84 9.70 1.03
CA TYR A 53 0.38 10.01 1.79
C TYR A 53 1.70 9.76 1.04
N PRO A 54 2.57 10.78 0.85
CA PRO A 54 2.34 12.20 1.17
C PRO A 54 1.20 12.79 0.33
N LYS A 55 0.74 13.97 0.73
CA LYS A 55 -0.32 14.71 0.05
C LYS A 55 -0.07 14.77 -1.46
N ASN A 56 -1.09 14.44 -2.26
CA ASN A 56 -1.06 14.44 -3.72
C ASN A 56 0.01 13.53 -4.36
N TRP A 57 0.51 12.49 -3.66
CA TRP A 57 1.59 11.64 -4.19
C TRP A 57 1.29 11.07 -5.58
N ALA A 58 0.02 10.76 -5.88
CA ALA A 58 -0.39 10.22 -7.16
C ALA A 58 -0.18 11.22 -8.32
N LYS A 59 -0.23 12.53 -8.06
CA LYS A 59 -0.09 13.59 -9.07
C LYS A 59 1.35 14.07 -9.28
N ASN A 60 2.28 13.64 -8.41
CA ASN A 60 3.64 14.19 -8.36
C ASN A 60 4.63 13.58 -9.36
N GLY A 61 4.21 12.67 -10.26
CA GLY A 61 5.08 12.08 -11.28
C GLY A 61 6.09 11.04 -10.76
N GLY A 62 7.22 10.89 -11.46
CA GLY A 62 8.21 9.82 -11.28
C GLY A 62 7.95 8.60 -12.18
N GLY A 63 8.69 7.51 -11.96
CA GLY A 63 8.52 6.28 -12.74
C GLY A 63 9.23 6.35 -14.08
N PHE A 64 8.57 5.94 -15.16
CA PHE A 64 9.16 5.88 -16.51
C PHE A 64 8.26 6.50 -17.56
N VAL A 65 8.88 7.14 -18.55
CA VAL A 65 8.29 7.54 -19.83
C VAL A 65 9.28 7.11 -20.91
N ASP A 66 8.80 6.36 -21.91
CA ASP A 66 9.62 5.81 -23.01
C ASP A 66 10.89 5.09 -22.53
N GLY A 67 10.77 4.33 -21.43
CA GLY A 67 11.88 3.58 -20.83
C GLY A 67 12.87 4.43 -20.01
N GLN A 68 12.74 5.75 -20.00
CA GLN A 68 13.59 6.68 -19.25
C GLN A 68 13.00 7.01 -17.90
N VAL A 69 13.83 7.00 -16.86
CA VAL A 69 13.42 7.35 -15.50
C VAL A 69 13.03 8.83 -15.44
N GLN A 70 11.84 9.08 -14.91
CA GLN A 70 11.35 10.42 -14.64
C GLN A 70 11.54 10.79 -13.17
N LYS A 71 11.73 12.08 -12.91
CA LYS A 71 11.70 12.65 -11.56
C LYS A 71 10.33 13.26 -11.29
N ALA A 72 9.95 13.27 -10.02
CA ALA A 72 8.75 13.96 -9.59
C ALA A 72 8.77 15.44 -9.96
N THR A 73 7.62 15.98 -10.39
CA THR A 73 7.47 17.37 -10.86
C THR A 73 7.59 18.39 -9.73
N ALA A 74 7.34 17.97 -8.49
CA ALA A 74 7.53 18.76 -7.29
C ALA A 74 8.30 17.96 -6.23
N GLY A 75 9.19 18.66 -5.51
CA GLY A 75 9.79 18.14 -4.29
C GLY A 75 8.72 17.84 -3.24
N ARG A 76 8.97 16.86 -2.38
CA ARG A 76 8.04 16.48 -1.31
C ARG A 76 8.54 17.07 0.00
N SER A 77 7.83 18.04 0.52
CA SER A 77 8.18 18.69 1.78
C SER A 77 7.72 17.85 2.97
N LEU A 78 8.30 18.10 4.17
CA LEU A 78 7.80 17.48 5.39
C LEU A 78 6.33 17.82 5.67
N ALA A 79 5.88 19.01 5.23
CA ALA A 79 4.49 19.42 5.35
C ALA A 79 3.53 18.52 4.55
N ASP A 80 3.95 18.00 3.40
CA ASP A 80 3.15 17.07 2.58
C ASP A 80 3.04 15.68 3.22
N TYR A 81 4.07 15.27 3.97
CA TYR A 81 4.00 14.06 4.79
C TYR A 81 3.17 14.28 6.07
N GLY A 82 3.03 15.51 6.52
CA GLY A 82 2.49 15.88 7.82
C GLY A 82 3.58 15.85 8.89
N VAL A 83 3.77 16.99 9.56
CA VAL A 83 4.71 17.09 10.69
C VAL A 83 4.14 16.23 11.84
N PRO A 84 4.90 15.27 12.40
CA PRO A 84 4.45 14.47 13.53
C PRO A 84 4.05 15.36 14.70
N PHE A 85 2.83 15.16 15.22
CA PHE A 85 2.35 15.94 16.35
C PHE A 85 3.11 15.58 17.63
N ALA A 86 3.59 16.59 18.32
CA ALA A 86 4.09 16.52 19.69
C ALA A 86 3.01 17.01 20.67
N PHE A 87 3.08 16.52 21.91
CA PHE A 87 2.10 16.79 22.96
C PHE A 87 2.80 16.93 24.31
N GLU A 88 2.61 18.06 24.97
CA GLU A 88 3.18 18.35 26.30
C GLU A 88 2.30 17.74 27.41
N TYR A 89 2.28 16.41 27.49
CA TYR A 89 1.51 15.70 28.53
C TYR A 89 2.04 15.98 29.94
N HIS A 90 3.35 16.12 30.10
CA HIS A 90 3.96 16.30 31.42
C HIS A 90 3.50 17.60 32.09
N ASP A 91 3.64 18.71 31.35
CA ASP A 91 3.20 20.05 31.74
C ASP A 91 1.75 20.05 32.24
N ARG A 92 0.83 19.41 31.52
CA ARG A 92 -0.58 19.39 31.90
C ARG A 92 -0.88 18.46 33.07
N LEU A 93 -0.31 17.26 33.07
CA LEU A 93 -0.70 16.21 34.01
C LEU A 93 0.03 16.30 35.35
N PHE A 94 1.24 16.84 35.37
CA PHE A 94 2.10 16.83 36.56
C PHE A 94 2.53 18.23 37.03
N GLU A 95 2.55 19.23 36.15
CA GLU A 95 2.96 20.60 36.52
C GLU A 95 1.80 21.61 36.61
N GLY A 96 0.57 21.18 36.31
CA GLY A 96 -0.61 22.05 36.34
C GLY A 96 -0.62 23.15 35.28
N LYS A 97 0.24 23.05 34.25
CA LYS A 97 0.34 24.03 33.16
C LYS A 97 -0.73 23.81 32.09
N GLY A 98 -1.30 24.91 31.62
CA GLY A 98 -2.24 24.93 30.49
C GLY A 98 -3.60 24.28 30.78
N LYS A 99 -4.59 24.55 29.91
CA LYS A 99 -5.94 23.98 30.04
C LYS A 99 -6.09 22.63 29.33
N HIS A 100 -5.46 22.47 28.17
CA HIS A 100 -5.57 21.29 27.31
C HIS A 100 -4.20 20.91 26.75
N VAL A 101 -3.96 19.61 26.53
CA VAL A 101 -2.81 19.10 25.77
C VAL A 101 -3.14 19.22 24.28
N LYS A 102 -2.66 20.29 23.65
CA LYS A 102 -2.89 20.56 22.22
C LYS A 102 -1.77 19.94 21.38
N PRO A 103 -2.04 19.50 20.14
CA PRO A 103 -0.99 19.09 19.21
C PRO A 103 -0.13 20.30 18.83
N SER A 104 1.18 20.08 18.72
CA SER A 104 2.14 20.99 18.11
C SER A 104 2.84 20.29 16.94
N PRO A 105 2.97 20.91 15.74
CA PRO A 105 2.41 22.21 15.38
C PRO A 105 0.88 22.17 15.26
N VAL A 106 0.27 23.34 15.00
CA VAL A 106 -1.16 23.43 14.70
C VAL A 106 -1.52 22.48 13.57
N ALA A 107 -2.50 21.61 13.83
CA ALA A 107 -2.96 20.60 12.90
C ALA A 107 -3.50 21.21 11.61
N ARG A 108 -2.81 20.95 10.49
CA ARG A 108 -3.20 21.38 9.13
C ARG A 108 -3.25 20.23 8.12
N TRP A 109 -2.47 19.19 8.39
CA TRP A 109 -2.35 17.99 7.55
C TRP A 109 -1.72 16.85 8.35
N ALA A 110 -2.05 15.61 8.00
CA ALA A 110 -1.48 14.39 8.57
C ALA A 110 -1.57 13.24 7.55
N PRO A 111 -0.84 12.13 7.75
CA PRO A 111 -0.85 10.98 6.84
C PRO A 111 -2.23 10.35 6.55
N ASN A 112 -3.21 10.54 7.44
CA ASN A 112 -4.58 10.02 7.32
C ASN A 112 -5.63 11.13 7.54
N TRP A 113 -5.36 12.34 7.03
CA TRP A 113 -6.18 13.52 7.30
C TRP A 113 -7.62 13.45 6.75
N GLU A 114 -7.80 12.72 5.64
CA GLU A 114 -9.08 12.59 4.92
C GLU A 114 -9.73 11.23 5.14
N ASP A 115 -9.49 10.64 6.32
CA ASP A 115 -10.09 9.36 6.69
C ASP A 115 -11.62 9.41 6.52
N ASP A 116 -12.18 8.39 5.88
CA ASP A 116 -13.61 8.22 5.59
C ASP A 116 -14.33 9.37 4.85
N GLN A 117 -13.62 10.37 4.30
CA GLN A 117 -14.27 11.45 3.56
C GLN A 117 -14.76 11.02 2.18
N GLY A 118 -13.89 10.37 1.40
CA GLY A 118 -14.25 9.87 0.07
C GLY A 118 -14.64 10.96 -0.92
N SER A 119 -15.63 10.65 -1.76
CA SER A 119 -16.22 11.58 -2.72
C SER A 119 -17.70 11.27 -2.93
N GLY A 120 -18.42 12.18 -3.58
CA GLY A 120 -19.86 12.08 -3.78
C GLY A 120 -20.64 12.65 -2.60
N GLU A 121 -21.90 13.02 -2.88
CA GLU A 121 -22.81 13.64 -1.92
C GLU A 121 -23.75 12.59 -1.32
N PHE A 122 -24.30 12.85 -0.13
CA PHE A 122 -25.33 12.01 0.47
C PHE A 122 -26.56 11.86 -0.47
N PRO A 123 -27.16 10.67 -0.62
CA PRO A 123 -26.86 9.37 0.03
C PRO A 123 -25.84 8.50 -0.75
N ASN A 124 -25.15 9.05 -1.75
CA ASN A 124 -24.27 8.35 -2.67
C ASN A 124 -22.77 8.65 -2.47
N ASN A 125 -22.37 9.09 -1.28
CA ASN A 125 -20.96 9.14 -0.91
C ASN A 125 -20.34 7.74 -0.98
N PHE A 126 -19.09 7.66 -1.42
CA PHE A 126 -18.34 6.41 -1.53
C PHE A 126 -16.88 6.59 -1.15
N PHE A 127 -16.32 5.54 -0.56
CA PHE A 127 -14.89 5.38 -0.35
C PHE A 127 -14.53 3.91 -0.13
N PHE A 128 -13.24 3.60 -0.21
CA PHE A 128 -12.67 2.34 0.24
C PHE A 128 -11.22 2.56 0.69
N TYR A 129 -10.65 1.59 1.39
CA TYR A 129 -9.31 1.71 1.96
C TYR A 129 -8.24 1.07 1.06
N VAL A 130 -7.18 1.82 0.76
CA VAL A 130 -6.05 1.37 -0.06
C VAL A 130 -4.79 1.25 0.80
N PRO A 131 -4.37 0.03 1.15
CA PRO A 131 -3.12 -0.16 1.89
C PRO A 131 -1.91 -0.12 0.95
N ARG A 132 -0.96 0.80 1.19
CA ARG A 132 0.24 0.98 0.35
C ARG A 132 1.56 0.69 1.05
N MET A 133 2.53 0.20 0.30
CA MET A 133 3.90 -0.08 0.73
C MET A 133 4.89 0.10 -0.44
N CYS A 134 6.18 -0.15 -0.23
CA CYS A 134 7.10 -0.28 -1.35
C CYS A 134 6.67 -1.47 -2.21
N ASN A 135 6.57 -1.26 -3.52
CA ASN A 135 6.08 -2.28 -4.44
C ASN A 135 7.13 -3.32 -4.85
N HIS A 136 8.38 -3.18 -4.37
CA HIS A 136 9.52 -4.06 -4.72
C HIS A 136 9.56 -4.42 -6.22
N CYS A 137 9.34 -3.40 -7.04
CA CYS A 137 9.16 -3.42 -8.48
C CYS A 137 10.21 -4.25 -9.24
N ASP A 138 9.83 -4.84 -10.36
CA ASP A 138 10.77 -5.49 -11.29
C ASP A 138 11.62 -4.50 -12.06
N ASN A 139 11.05 -3.33 -12.36
CA ASN A 139 11.75 -2.19 -12.94
C ASN A 139 11.79 -1.03 -11.92
N PRO A 140 12.64 -1.12 -10.87
CA PRO A 140 12.64 -0.15 -9.78
C PRO A 140 13.30 1.17 -10.19
N ALA A 141 12.48 2.19 -10.47
CA ALA A 141 12.96 3.55 -10.77
C ALA A 141 13.91 4.10 -9.70
N CYS A 142 13.69 3.77 -8.42
CA CYS A 142 14.56 4.21 -7.33
C CYS A 142 15.97 3.62 -7.41
N LEU A 143 16.11 2.37 -7.86
CA LEU A 143 17.40 1.72 -8.03
C LEU A 143 18.18 2.39 -9.16
N ILE A 144 17.54 2.53 -10.32
CA ILE A 144 18.15 3.13 -11.52
C ILE A 144 18.57 4.58 -11.28
N ALA A 145 17.76 5.32 -10.53
CA ALA A 145 18.05 6.73 -10.25
C ALA A 145 19.19 6.95 -9.25
N CYS A 146 19.57 5.96 -8.44
CA CYS A 146 20.55 6.16 -7.39
C CYS A 146 21.97 6.31 -7.97
N PRO A 147 22.66 7.46 -7.79
CA PRO A 147 23.98 7.67 -8.40
C PRO A 147 25.13 7.02 -7.62
N ASN A 148 24.84 6.27 -6.55
CA ASN A 148 25.85 5.75 -5.61
C ASN A 148 25.72 4.24 -5.37
N ASP A 149 24.95 3.52 -6.20
CA ASP A 149 24.70 2.08 -6.07
C ASP A 149 24.24 1.61 -4.67
N ALA A 150 23.65 2.52 -3.89
CA ALA A 150 23.20 2.26 -2.54
C ALA A 150 21.88 1.47 -2.50
N ILE A 151 21.24 1.24 -3.64
CA ILE A 151 19.96 0.56 -3.75
C ILE A 151 20.17 -0.68 -4.59
N TYR A 152 19.73 -1.83 -4.09
CA TYR A 152 19.87 -3.11 -4.78
C TYR A 152 18.58 -3.90 -4.67
N LYS A 153 18.38 -4.84 -5.60
CA LYS A 153 17.30 -5.82 -5.56
C LYS A 153 17.92 -7.17 -5.19
N ARG A 154 17.47 -7.74 -4.07
CA ARG A 154 17.94 -9.02 -3.56
C ARG A 154 17.69 -10.14 -4.57
N SER A 155 18.67 -11.00 -4.75
CA SER A 155 18.63 -12.08 -5.75
C SER A 155 17.69 -13.22 -5.33
N GLU A 156 17.55 -13.43 -4.03
CA GLU A 156 16.88 -14.54 -3.38
C GLU A 156 15.36 -14.39 -3.36
N ASP A 157 14.87 -13.16 -3.18
CA ASP A 157 13.45 -12.86 -2.97
C ASP A 157 12.92 -11.68 -3.81
N GLY A 158 13.78 -10.99 -4.56
CA GLY A 158 13.39 -9.86 -5.39
C GLY A 158 13.03 -8.59 -4.59
N LEU A 159 13.34 -8.55 -3.29
CA LEU A 159 13.11 -7.37 -2.46
C LEU A 159 14.14 -6.29 -2.79
N VAL A 160 13.65 -5.12 -3.20
CA VAL A 160 14.48 -3.91 -3.28
C VAL A 160 14.82 -3.43 -1.86
N VAL A 161 16.08 -3.06 -1.59
CA VAL A 161 16.58 -2.60 -0.28
C VAL A 161 17.50 -1.39 -0.49
N ILE A 162 17.55 -0.47 0.49
CA ILE A 162 18.58 0.58 0.53
C ILE A 162 19.66 0.13 1.52
N ASN A 163 20.90 0.01 1.04
CA ASN A 163 22.08 -0.10 1.89
C ASN A 163 22.36 1.28 2.49
N THR A 164 22.13 1.43 3.79
CA THR A 164 22.33 2.70 4.49
C THR A 164 23.80 3.07 4.65
N ASP A 165 24.74 2.13 4.54
CA ASP A 165 26.17 2.43 4.66
C ASP A 165 26.73 3.04 3.38
N LEU A 166 26.18 2.64 2.23
CA LEU A 166 26.50 3.23 0.92
C LEU A 166 25.68 4.48 0.60
N CYS A 167 24.57 4.70 1.30
CA CYS A 167 23.67 5.82 1.02
C CYS A 167 24.33 7.16 1.39
N LYS A 168 24.53 8.02 0.39
CA LYS A 168 25.09 9.38 0.54
C LYS A 168 24.05 10.51 0.50
N GLY A 169 22.75 10.17 0.58
CA GLY A 169 21.70 11.18 0.68
C GLY A 169 21.37 11.98 -0.58
N ALA A 170 21.69 11.46 -1.78
CA ALA A 170 21.43 12.16 -3.06
C ALA A 170 19.94 12.43 -3.37
N GLN A 171 19.02 11.69 -2.73
CA GLN A 171 17.55 11.84 -2.85
C GLN A 171 16.94 11.57 -4.25
N ASP A 172 17.73 11.20 -5.26
CA ASP A 172 17.19 10.77 -6.56
C ASP A 172 16.16 9.63 -6.44
N CYS A 173 16.36 8.71 -5.49
CA CYS A 173 15.40 7.64 -5.22
C CYS A 173 14.06 8.13 -4.64
N VAL A 174 14.05 9.30 -3.99
CA VAL A 174 12.83 9.97 -3.50
C VAL A 174 12.10 10.61 -4.67
N ALA A 175 12.83 11.32 -5.53
CA ALA A 175 12.27 11.97 -6.71
C ALA A 175 11.76 10.96 -7.77
N ALA A 176 12.51 9.89 -8.02
CA ALA A 176 12.21 8.95 -9.09
C ALA A 176 11.11 7.94 -8.75
N CYS A 177 10.93 7.61 -7.46
CA CYS A 177 9.90 6.67 -7.05
C CYS A 177 8.51 7.31 -7.22
N PRO A 178 7.66 6.79 -8.11
CA PRO A 178 6.38 7.43 -8.35
C PRO A 178 5.37 7.13 -7.24
N TYR A 179 5.65 6.17 -6.36
CA TYR A 179 4.77 5.80 -5.24
C TYR A 179 5.09 6.56 -3.94
N ALA A 180 6.12 7.40 -3.95
CA ALA A 180 6.61 8.10 -2.79
C ALA A 180 7.02 7.20 -1.60
N LYS A 181 7.67 6.07 -1.91
CA LYS A 181 8.05 5.04 -0.93
C LYS A 181 9.52 5.02 -0.52
N SER A 182 10.31 5.97 -1.00
CA SER A 182 11.60 6.33 -0.41
C SER A 182 11.41 7.60 0.43
N TYR A 183 11.87 7.58 1.67
CA TYR A 183 11.75 8.68 2.64
C TYR A 183 13.16 9.18 2.99
N PHE A 184 13.39 10.48 2.98
CA PHE A 184 14.71 11.03 3.32
C PHE A 184 14.82 11.40 4.80
N ASN A 185 15.61 10.63 5.55
CA ASN A 185 15.86 10.93 6.95
C ASN A 185 16.82 12.12 7.08
N GLN A 186 16.30 13.28 7.50
CA GLN A 186 17.09 14.51 7.66
C GLN A 186 18.13 14.40 8.78
N LYS A 187 17.91 13.54 9.79
CA LYS A 187 18.82 13.35 10.92
C LYS A 187 20.05 12.56 10.53
N THR A 188 19.85 11.47 9.79
CA THR A 188 20.96 10.60 9.34
C THR A 188 21.49 10.97 7.96
N THR A 189 20.83 11.90 7.26
CA THR A 189 21.09 12.27 5.85
C THR A 189 21.03 11.09 4.88
N LYS A 190 20.22 10.08 5.20
CA LYS A 190 20.10 8.83 4.43
C LYS A 190 18.66 8.58 4.01
N ALA A 191 18.48 7.97 2.84
CA ALA A 191 17.17 7.49 2.43
C ALA A 191 16.82 6.20 3.20
N ASN A 192 15.56 6.09 3.60
CA ASN A 192 14.97 4.97 4.29
C ASN A 192 13.73 4.51 3.53
N LYS A 193 13.48 3.21 3.48
CA LYS A 193 12.27 2.65 2.87
C LYS A 193 11.95 1.27 3.40
N CYS A 194 10.73 0.82 3.12
CA CYS A 194 10.32 -0.57 3.32
C CYS A 194 11.32 -1.53 2.65
N PHE A 195 11.80 -2.49 3.43
CA PHE A 195 12.68 -3.58 2.98
C PHE A 195 11.96 -4.94 2.93
N GLY A 196 10.62 -4.93 2.88
CA GLY A 196 9.80 -6.14 2.74
C GLY A 196 9.79 -7.06 3.96
N CYS A 197 10.33 -6.64 5.11
CA CYS A 197 10.60 -7.53 6.25
C CYS A 197 11.51 -8.72 5.88
N TYR A 198 12.55 -8.52 5.06
CA TYR A 198 13.48 -9.60 4.68
C TYR A 198 13.98 -10.45 5.86
N PRO A 199 14.29 -9.92 7.08
CA PRO A 199 14.73 -10.77 8.20
C PRO A 199 13.66 -11.76 8.69
N ARG A 200 12.37 -11.48 8.43
CA ARG A 200 11.26 -12.41 8.71
C ARG A 200 11.11 -13.42 7.58
N ILE A 201 11.19 -12.96 6.33
CA ILE A 201 11.08 -13.82 5.13
C ILE A 201 12.19 -14.87 5.11
N GLU A 202 13.41 -14.51 5.49
CA GLU A 202 14.55 -15.44 5.61
C GLU A 202 14.28 -16.59 6.60
N LYS A 203 13.36 -16.39 7.55
CA LYS A 203 12.93 -17.39 8.54
C LYS A 203 11.62 -18.10 8.15
N GLY A 204 11.12 -17.88 6.93
CA GLY A 204 9.82 -18.39 6.49
C GLY A 204 8.62 -17.73 7.17
N ILE A 205 8.82 -16.57 7.80
CA ILE A 205 7.81 -15.84 8.57
C ILE A 205 7.22 -14.72 7.71
N ALA A 206 5.89 -14.60 7.70
CA ALA A 206 5.20 -13.55 6.97
C ALA A 206 5.58 -12.14 7.47
N PRO A 207 5.71 -11.13 6.58
CA PRO A 207 5.95 -9.74 6.95
C PRO A 207 4.93 -9.21 7.96
N ALA A 208 5.35 -8.29 8.84
CA ALA A 208 4.50 -7.79 9.94
C ALA A 208 3.16 -7.23 9.46
N CYS A 209 3.16 -6.48 8.34
CA CYS A 209 1.94 -5.92 7.75
C CYS A 209 0.98 -6.96 7.16
N VAL A 210 1.43 -8.21 6.96
CA VAL A 210 0.63 -9.34 6.47
C VAL A 210 0.18 -10.21 7.64
N ALA A 211 1.12 -10.68 8.47
CA ALA A 211 0.84 -11.56 9.61
C ALA A 211 -0.11 -10.93 10.63
N GLN A 212 -0.06 -9.60 10.80
CA GLN A 212 -0.90 -8.86 11.74
C GLN A 212 -2.10 -8.16 11.07
N CYS A 213 -2.52 -8.62 9.87
CA CYS A 213 -3.68 -8.04 9.19
C CYS A 213 -4.99 -8.54 9.81
N ASN A 214 -5.63 -7.71 10.63
CA ASN A 214 -6.89 -8.06 11.31
C ASN A 214 -8.06 -8.29 10.33
N GLY A 215 -8.10 -7.55 9.22
CA GLY A 215 -9.11 -7.75 8.17
C GLY A 215 -8.92 -9.03 7.36
N ARG A 216 -7.81 -9.77 7.58
CA ARG A 216 -7.44 -10.95 6.78
C ARG A 216 -7.49 -10.66 5.27
N ALA A 217 -7.00 -9.49 4.90
CA ALA A 217 -7.02 -8.97 3.53
C ALA A 217 -5.67 -9.16 2.82
N MET A 218 -4.61 -9.51 3.55
CA MET A 218 -3.26 -9.56 3.01
C MET A 218 -2.86 -10.99 2.65
N HIS A 219 -2.31 -11.14 1.45
CA HIS A 219 -1.69 -12.36 0.95
C HIS A 219 -0.19 -12.09 0.71
N VAL A 220 0.65 -13.11 0.88
CA VAL A 220 2.08 -13.02 0.53
C VAL A 220 2.63 -14.39 0.16
N GLY A 221 3.44 -14.42 -0.87
CA GLY A 221 4.09 -15.64 -1.34
C GLY A 221 5.03 -15.33 -2.49
N PHE A 222 5.65 -16.37 -3.04
CA PHE A 222 6.45 -16.21 -4.24
C PHE A 222 5.59 -16.45 -5.47
N LEU A 223 5.73 -15.59 -6.48
CA LEU A 223 4.89 -15.64 -7.68
C LEU A 223 5.10 -16.91 -8.51
N ASP A 224 6.28 -17.54 -8.40
CA ASP A 224 6.64 -18.78 -9.09
C ASP A 224 6.04 -20.05 -8.45
N ASP A 225 5.46 -19.95 -7.24
CA ASP A 225 4.84 -21.07 -6.55
C ASP A 225 3.36 -21.18 -6.95
N PRO A 226 2.97 -22.19 -7.77
CA PRO A 226 1.60 -22.34 -8.26
C PRO A 226 0.58 -22.64 -7.16
N MET A 227 1.05 -23.12 -6.00
CA MET A 227 0.18 -23.41 -4.86
C MET A 227 -0.10 -22.17 -4.01
N SER A 228 0.71 -21.11 -4.14
CA SER A 228 0.54 -19.90 -3.36
C SER A 228 -0.73 -19.13 -3.76
N SER A 229 -1.43 -18.55 -2.77
CA SER A 229 -2.63 -17.75 -3.06
C SER A 229 -2.35 -16.55 -3.96
N VAL A 230 -1.16 -15.95 -3.83
CA VAL A 230 -0.74 -14.85 -4.70
C VAL A 230 -0.57 -15.28 -6.16
N HIS A 231 0.01 -16.45 -6.44
CA HIS A 231 0.08 -16.98 -7.81
C HIS A 231 -1.32 -17.22 -8.36
N LYS A 232 -2.19 -17.86 -7.58
CA LYS A 232 -3.57 -18.13 -8.00
C LYS A 232 -4.32 -16.84 -8.31
N LEU A 233 -4.26 -15.83 -7.45
CA LEU A 233 -4.97 -14.56 -7.65
C LEU A 233 -4.44 -13.74 -8.83
N VAL A 234 -3.11 -13.70 -9.02
CA VAL A 234 -2.45 -12.87 -10.04
C VAL A 234 -2.38 -13.56 -11.39
N SER A 235 -1.95 -14.83 -11.44
CA SER A 235 -1.60 -15.53 -12.68
C SER A 235 -2.71 -16.45 -13.18
N GLN A 236 -3.37 -17.19 -12.28
CA GLN A 236 -4.42 -18.15 -12.65
C GLN A 236 -5.77 -17.44 -12.87
N TRP A 237 -6.29 -16.78 -11.84
CA TRP A 237 -7.60 -16.11 -11.86
C TRP A 237 -7.55 -14.71 -12.44
N LYS A 238 -6.37 -14.07 -12.45
CA LYS A 238 -6.15 -12.71 -12.97
C LYS A 238 -7.07 -11.64 -12.36
N VAL A 239 -7.42 -11.81 -11.09
CA VAL A 239 -8.29 -10.88 -10.34
C VAL A 239 -7.52 -9.91 -9.45
N ALA A 240 -6.22 -10.15 -9.24
CA ALA A 240 -5.36 -9.25 -8.49
C ALA A 240 -4.49 -8.42 -9.44
N LEU A 241 -4.69 -7.10 -9.43
CA LEU A 241 -4.11 -6.15 -10.38
C LEU A 241 -3.12 -5.20 -9.69
N PRO A 242 -2.01 -4.83 -10.33
CA PRO A 242 -1.07 -3.87 -9.76
C PRO A 242 -1.62 -2.45 -9.80
N LEU A 243 -1.44 -1.70 -8.70
CA LEU A 243 -1.82 -0.28 -8.65
C LEU A 243 -0.86 0.58 -9.49
N PHE A 244 -1.44 1.44 -10.32
CA PHE A 244 -0.75 2.39 -11.20
C PHE A 244 0.32 1.74 -12.08
N ALA A 245 -0.02 0.61 -12.72
CA ALA A 245 0.88 -0.17 -13.57
C ALA A 245 1.52 0.66 -14.71
N TYR A 246 0.77 1.64 -15.22
CA TYR A 246 1.16 2.57 -16.28
C TYR A 246 2.40 3.42 -15.96
N ARG A 247 2.87 3.45 -14.70
CA ARG A 247 4.10 4.16 -14.29
C ARG A 247 5.38 3.45 -14.70
N GLY A 248 5.28 2.31 -15.40
CA GLY A 248 6.40 1.60 -16.03
C GLY A 248 7.32 0.85 -15.07
N THR A 249 7.01 0.83 -13.77
CA THR A 249 7.88 0.17 -12.78
C THR A 249 7.64 -1.33 -12.66
N LYS A 250 6.51 -1.86 -13.16
CA LYS A 250 6.09 -3.27 -12.97
C LYS A 250 6.03 -3.67 -11.47
N PRO A 251 4.98 -3.20 -10.74
CA PRO A 251 4.82 -3.44 -9.30
C PRO A 251 4.64 -4.92 -8.95
N ASN A 252 5.17 -5.34 -7.78
CA ASN A 252 4.98 -6.68 -7.20
C ASN A 252 4.04 -6.66 -5.98
N VAL A 253 3.16 -5.66 -5.93
CA VAL A 253 2.04 -5.58 -4.98
C VAL A 253 0.78 -5.45 -5.83
N PHE A 254 -0.14 -6.37 -5.63
CA PHE A 254 -1.37 -6.51 -6.39
C PHE A 254 -2.57 -6.32 -5.45
N CYS A 255 -3.66 -5.80 -5.97
CA CYS A 255 -4.89 -5.67 -5.21
C CYS A 255 -6.06 -6.30 -5.97
N VAL A 256 -6.93 -6.99 -5.23
CA VAL A 256 -8.23 -7.41 -5.73
C VAL A 256 -9.15 -6.19 -5.62
N PRO A 257 -9.71 -5.67 -6.73
CA PRO A 257 -10.52 -4.46 -6.72
C PRO A 257 -11.79 -4.65 -5.87
N PRO A 258 -12.34 -3.58 -5.28
CA PRO A 258 -13.61 -3.67 -4.58
C PRO A 258 -14.73 -3.95 -5.59
N PHE A 259 -15.41 -5.08 -5.41
CA PHE A 259 -16.61 -5.46 -6.16
C PHE A 259 -17.81 -5.70 -5.23
N LEU A 260 -17.57 -5.71 -3.92
CA LEU A 260 -18.59 -5.59 -2.89
C LEU A 260 -18.95 -4.12 -2.66
N GLY A 261 -20.17 -3.88 -2.19
CA GLY A 261 -20.65 -2.55 -1.84
C GLY A 261 -22.11 -2.34 -2.21
N PRO A 262 -22.74 -1.26 -1.70
CA PRO A 262 -24.08 -0.87 -2.09
C PRO A 262 -24.12 -0.30 -3.51
N THR A 263 -25.32 -0.24 -4.07
CA THR A 263 -25.60 0.43 -5.33
C THR A 263 -26.09 1.87 -5.11
N VAL A 264 -26.08 2.66 -6.18
CA VAL A 264 -26.57 4.03 -6.19
C VAL A 264 -28.04 4.07 -5.78
N GLU A 265 -28.39 5.04 -4.94
CA GLU A 265 -29.74 5.31 -4.48
C GLU A 265 -30.29 6.53 -5.22
N ASP A 266 -31.49 6.40 -5.79
CA ASP A 266 -32.17 7.50 -6.49
C ASP A 266 -32.84 8.49 -5.52
N MET A 267 -33.46 9.55 -6.07
CA MET A 267 -34.10 10.59 -5.26
C MET A 267 -35.34 10.10 -4.49
N GLN A 268 -35.86 8.92 -4.82
CA GLN A 268 -37.00 8.29 -4.15
C GLN A 268 -36.56 7.25 -3.11
N GLY A 269 -35.24 7.03 -2.95
CA GLY A 269 -34.69 6.04 -2.04
C GLY A 269 -34.62 4.63 -2.63
N ALA A 270 -34.88 4.45 -3.93
CA ALA A 270 -34.78 3.14 -4.57
C ALA A 270 -33.34 2.85 -5.01
N LEU A 271 -32.94 1.59 -4.88
CA LEU A 271 -31.60 1.13 -5.24
C LEU A 271 -31.52 0.73 -6.71
N GLY A 272 -30.60 1.35 -7.45
CA GLY A 272 -30.27 0.99 -8.82
C GLY A 272 -29.33 -0.22 -8.93
N MET A 273 -28.79 -0.44 -10.13
CA MET A 273 -27.82 -1.51 -10.41
C MET A 273 -26.36 -1.07 -10.38
N GLU A 274 -26.11 0.24 -10.48
CA GLU A 274 -24.76 0.80 -10.53
C GLU A 274 -24.14 0.82 -9.14
N SER A 275 -22.85 0.47 -9.03
CA SER A 275 -22.13 0.56 -7.74
C SER A 275 -21.95 2.02 -7.33
N LYS A 276 -22.01 2.31 -6.03
CA LYS A 276 -21.60 3.64 -5.53
C LYS A 276 -20.13 3.94 -5.81
N ILE A 277 -19.25 2.93 -5.90
CA ILE A 277 -17.86 3.11 -6.30
C ILE A 277 -17.81 3.23 -7.84
N PRO A 278 -17.42 4.38 -8.41
CA PRO A 278 -17.42 4.55 -9.86
C PRO A 278 -16.37 3.68 -10.54
N MET A 279 -16.73 3.05 -11.65
CA MET A 279 -15.78 2.26 -12.46
C MET A 279 -14.61 3.12 -12.93
N SER A 280 -14.84 4.39 -13.27
CA SER A 280 -13.82 5.35 -13.69
C SER A 280 -12.69 5.53 -12.66
N LEU A 281 -13.01 5.50 -11.36
CA LEU A 281 -12.01 5.53 -10.30
C LEU A 281 -11.16 4.25 -10.29
N LEU A 282 -11.80 3.08 -10.45
CA LEU A 282 -11.08 1.80 -10.49
C LEU A 282 -10.19 1.70 -11.73
N GLU A 283 -10.67 2.16 -12.88
CA GLU A 283 -9.89 2.29 -14.11
C GLU A 283 -8.72 3.26 -13.97
N GLU A 284 -8.85 4.32 -13.16
CA GLU A 284 -7.73 5.23 -12.84
C GLU A 284 -6.64 4.54 -12.02
N LEU A 285 -7.04 3.82 -10.97
CA LEU A 285 -6.13 3.19 -10.02
C LEU A 285 -5.42 1.97 -10.61
N PHE A 286 -6.16 1.11 -11.28
CA PHE A 286 -5.64 -0.16 -11.78
C PHE A 286 -5.17 -0.04 -13.22
N ARG A 287 -5.88 0.74 -14.05
CA ARG A 287 -5.87 0.57 -15.52
C ARG A 287 -6.05 -0.92 -15.88
N GLY A 288 -5.82 -1.26 -17.15
CA GLY A 288 -5.98 -2.63 -17.62
C GLY A 288 -7.43 -3.12 -17.53
N ASP A 289 -7.61 -4.43 -17.49
CA ASP A 289 -8.92 -5.07 -17.57
C ASP A 289 -9.58 -5.25 -16.18
N VAL A 290 -9.71 -4.13 -15.45
CA VAL A 290 -10.37 -4.12 -14.13
C VAL A 290 -11.83 -4.55 -14.22
N GLY A 291 -12.48 -4.26 -15.35
CA GLY A 291 -13.81 -4.75 -15.69
C GLY A 291 -13.87 -6.28 -15.68
N ALA A 292 -13.03 -6.96 -16.47
CA ALA A 292 -13.02 -8.42 -16.51
C ALA A 292 -12.69 -9.05 -15.16
N ALA A 293 -11.75 -8.46 -14.39
CA ALA A 293 -11.46 -8.93 -13.04
C ALA A 293 -12.70 -8.86 -12.14
N ILE A 294 -13.44 -7.75 -12.18
CA ILE A 294 -14.69 -7.58 -11.43
C ILE A 294 -15.78 -8.55 -11.90
N ASP A 295 -15.89 -8.80 -13.19
CA ASP A 295 -16.87 -9.72 -13.75
C ASP A 295 -16.60 -11.16 -13.29
N VAL A 296 -15.34 -11.60 -13.30
CA VAL A 296 -14.94 -12.90 -12.74
C VAL A 296 -15.28 -12.99 -11.25
N LEU A 297 -14.97 -11.95 -10.47
CA LEU A 297 -15.27 -11.89 -9.03
C LEU A 297 -16.77 -11.97 -8.75
N LYS A 298 -17.59 -11.24 -9.52
CA LYS A 298 -19.06 -11.27 -9.40
C LYS A 298 -19.62 -12.65 -9.78
N ALA A 299 -19.16 -13.22 -10.89
CA ALA A 299 -19.60 -14.54 -11.36
C ALA A 299 -19.28 -15.65 -10.35
N GLU A 300 -18.05 -15.70 -9.84
CA GLU A 300 -17.64 -16.72 -8.86
C GLU A 300 -18.30 -16.50 -7.50
N ARG A 301 -18.58 -15.25 -7.10
CA ARG A 301 -19.40 -14.97 -5.91
C ARG A 301 -20.83 -15.47 -6.08
N GLN A 302 -21.44 -15.24 -7.24
CA GLN A 302 -22.80 -15.71 -7.52
C GLN A 302 -22.85 -17.24 -7.51
N LYS A 303 -21.92 -17.89 -8.21
CA LYS A 303 -21.75 -19.35 -8.18
C LYS A 303 -21.59 -19.90 -6.76
N LYS A 304 -20.80 -19.24 -5.90
CA LYS A 304 -20.64 -19.64 -4.49
C LYS A 304 -21.96 -19.56 -3.72
N LYS A 305 -22.79 -18.54 -3.97
CA LYS A 305 -24.12 -18.43 -3.35
C LYS A 305 -25.05 -19.53 -3.82
N ASP A 306 -25.04 -19.83 -5.12
CA ASP A 306 -26.00 -20.77 -5.73
C ASP A 306 -25.64 -22.23 -5.43
N THR A 307 -24.34 -22.55 -5.37
CA THR A 307 -23.86 -23.95 -5.31
C THR A 307 -23.08 -24.27 -4.05
N GLY A 308 -22.70 -23.28 -3.25
CA GLY A 308 -21.75 -23.47 -2.14
C GLY A 308 -20.30 -23.69 -2.58
N MET A 309 -20.00 -23.72 -3.89
CA MET A 309 -18.66 -24.03 -4.43
C MET A 309 -18.09 -22.87 -5.26
N SER A 310 -16.86 -22.45 -4.95
CA SER A 310 -16.03 -21.58 -5.79
C SER A 310 -14.62 -21.54 -5.23
N GLU A 311 -13.63 -22.08 -5.96
CA GLU A 311 -12.22 -22.08 -5.52
C GLU A 311 -11.73 -20.64 -5.31
N LEU A 312 -12.09 -19.71 -6.20
CA LEU A 312 -11.70 -18.31 -6.06
C LEU A 312 -12.27 -17.68 -4.79
N MET A 313 -13.56 -17.88 -4.51
CA MET A 313 -14.15 -17.32 -3.29
C MET A 313 -13.56 -17.98 -2.04
N ASP A 314 -13.31 -19.29 -2.05
CA ASP A 314 -12.66 -19.98 -0.92
C ASP A 314 -11.23 -19.46 -0.68
N LEU A 315 -10.50 -19.14 -1.75
CA LEU A 315 -9.18 -18.51 -1.69
C LEU A 315 -9.22 -17.11 -1.08
N LEU A 316 -10.18 -16.27 -1.48
CA LEU A 316 -10.36 -14.90 -0.96
C LEU A 316 -10.87 -14.91 0.49
N ILE A 317 -11.76 -15.85 0.83
CA ILE A 317 -12.21 -16.08 2.22
C ILE A 317 -10.99 -16.43 3.08
N GLY A 318 -10.15 -17.36 2.60
CA GLY A 318 -8.91 -17.77 3.25
C GLY A 318 -9.20 -18.33 4.64
N GLN A 319 -9.94 -19.43 4.73
CA GLN A 319 -10.40 -19.97 6.02
C GLN A 319 -9.24 -20.19 7.00
N ARG A 320 -8.09 -20.69 6.51
CA ARG A 320 -6.84 -20.76 7.28
C ARG A 320 -5.87 -19.69 6.78
N SER A 321 -5.24 -18.97 7.71
CA SER A 321 -4.25 -17.95 7.33
C SER A 321 -3.03 -18.54 6.61
N ALA A 322 -2.66 -19.79 6.88
CA ALA A 322 -1.57 -20.46 6.18
C ALA A 322 -1.80 -20.61 4.66
N ASP A 323 -3.05 -20.57 4.20
CA ASP A 323 -3.38 -20.63 2.76
C ASP A 323 -3.15 -19.25 2.09
N MET A 324 -3.06 -18.18 2.87
CA MET A 324 -2.92 -16.81 2.40
C MET A 324 -1.47 -16.30 2.40
N MET A 325 -0.63 -16.85 3.29
CA MET A 325 0.66 -16.26 3.62
C MET A 325 1.68 -17.30 4.06
N LEU A 326 2.95 -16.89 4.05
CA LEU A 326 4.02 -17.52 4.84
C LEU A 326 3.61 -17.65 6.32
N ASN A 327 4.36 -18.44 7.11
CA ASN A 327 4.01 -18.71 8.50
C ASN A 327 3.76 -17.41 9.30
N PRO A 328 2.54 -17.18 9.85
CA PRO A 328 2.26 -15.97 10.62
C PRO A 328 2.77 -16.04 12.07
N LEU A 329 3.12 -17.23 12.56
CA LEU A 329 3.56 -17.46 13.94
C LEU A 329 5.02 -17.03 14.10
N ALA A 330 5.29 -16.12 15.03
CA ALA A 330 6.60 -15.55 15.29
C ALA A 330 6.69 -14.94 16.69
#